data_AF-A0AAD7K5P9-F1
#
_entry.id   AF-A0AAD7K5P9-F1
#
_cell.length_a   1.000
_cell.length_b   1.000
_cell.length_c   1.000
_cell.angle_alpha   90.00
_cell.angle_beta   90.00
_cell.angle_gamma   90.00
#
_symmetry.space_group_name_H-M   'P 1'
#
loop_
_entity.id
_entity.type
_entity.pdbx_description
1 polymer ?
#
loop_
_entity_poly.entity_id
_entity_poly.type
_entity_poly.pdbx_seq_one_letter_code
_entity_poly.pdbx_strand_id
1 'polypeptide(L)'
;MSAAAPPLFSAPPLVNLSYFSVSLATTPVFLPAFLTLCASYPALSPFFPSARQRAWILTTIASAVMTLTSLPFVRDYALALRAGGGVADVQLRTPAAVAVNRFFQAYLAADMFMGGMYYRDQIGMLTGWVHYVAYLGITEIAIRCAWAHIFCFAACMELPTLLLGLSTLLPPLRSNTLFALAFLLTRILLHLVLLLSYARTPATRVPALILAGVFPLHVMWFAGCVRGFVRRFRARVAKVVVASKTPRHPLAPDIYPDARSLARHSSSALAPTAVPLGRRHTASAPSARARRRLGLVLLIVAPFLLRSPLPFPHEPRGFPRLAPSLLLFPPPRLIHTPPRFPLSRPTAFERRVAPSTPHPRPRVMVRRMSASLVRALREVAKEVPSREVVLGYVLARPPPTSHPDSPPTSTSGDDGRIAGVEGERIEVL
;
A
#
# COMPACT_ATOMS: atom_id res chain seq x y z
N MET A 1 -8.50 -44.74 33.54
CA MET A 1 -8.15 -43.39 34.05
C MET A 1 -8.51 -42.37 32.98
N SER A 2 -9.57 -41.59 33.19
CA SER A 2 -10.06 -40.60 32.22
C SER A 2 -9.18 -39.35 32.31
N ALA A 3 -8.36 -39.10 31.31
CA ALA A 3 -7.55 -37.88 31.24
C ALA A 3 -8.49 -36.69 30.99
N ALA A 4 -8.70 -35.88 32.03
CA ALA A 4 -9.50 -34.66 31.94
C ALA A 4 -8.92 -33.75 30.84
N ALA A 5 -9.73 -33.47 29.82
CA ALA A 5 -9.36 -32.56 28.75
C ALA A 5 -8.99 -31.20 29.36
N PRO A 6 -7.81 -30.63 29.06
CA PRO A 6 -7.43 -29.33 29.59
C PRO A 6 -8.45 -28.27 29.15
N PRO A 7 -8.80 -27.31 30.04
CA PRO A 7 -9.79 -26.30 29.74
C PRO A 7 -9.38 -25.51 28.49
N LEU A 8 -10.20 -25.63 27.44
CA LEU A 8 -9.95 -25.11 26.09
C LEU A 8 -9.90 -23.57 26.00
N PHE A 9 -10.08 -22.87 27.12
CA PHE A 9 -10.05 -21.41 27.21
C PHE A 9 -9.59 -21.00 28.62
N SER A 10 -8.28 -20.99 28.90
CA SER A 10 -7.79 -20.06 29.91
C SER A 10 -8.03 -18.67 29.35
N ALA A 11 -8.94 -17.90 29.94
CA ALA A 11 -9.11 -16.50 29.58
C ALA A 11 -7.72 -15.85 29.60
N PRO A 12 -7.29 -15.16 28.53
CA PRO A 12 -6.05 -14.41 28.59
C PRO A 12 -6.13 -13.49 29.81
N PRO A 13 -5.05 -13.35 30.59
CA PRO A 13 -5.06 -12.48 31.76
C PRO A 13 -5.64 -11.14 31.33
N LEU A 14 -6.71 -10.70 32.01
CA LEU A 14 -7.39 -9.46 31.69
C LEU A 14 -6.33 -8.38 31.53
N VAL A 15 -6.30 -7.77 30.34
CA VAL A 15 -5.32 -6.75 29.98
C VAL A 15 -5.42 -5.66 31.04
N ASN A 16 -4.42 -5.57 31.92
CA ASN A 16 -4.46 -4.62 33.01
C ASN A 16 -4.39 -3.21 32.41
N LEU A 17 -5.51 -2.47 32.48
CA LEU A 17 -5.67 -1.15 31.89
C LEU A 17 -4.68 -0.12 32.49
N SER A 18 -4.04 -0.42 33.62
CA SER A 18 -2.96 0.41 34.17
C SER A 18 -1.71 0.45 33.27
N TYR A 19 -1.48 -0.56 32.42
CA TYR A 19 -0.47 -0.48 31.36
C TYR A 19 -0.85 0.50 30.25
N PHE A 20 -2.10 0.98 30.21
CA PHE A 20 -2.51 2.05 29.29
C PHE A 20 -1.88 3.40 29.62
N SER A 21 -1.43 3.56 30.86
CA SER A 21 -0.80 4.78 31.36
C SER A 21 0.73 4.79 31.21
N VAL A 22 1.36 3.69 30.73
CA VAL A 22 2.74 3.75 30.20
C VAL A 22 2.65 4.49 28.85
N SER A 23 2.64 5.80 29.02
CA SER A 23 2.08 6.82 28.14
C SER A 23 2.62 6.75 26.71
N LEU A 24 1.74 6.95 25.71
CA LEU A 24 2.17 7.27 24.35
C LEU A 24 3.25 8.37 24.34
N ALA A 25 3.18 9.31 25.28
CA ALA A 25 4.12 10.43 25.43
C ALA A 25 5.48 10.05 26.06
N THR A 26 5.60 8.92 26.77
CA THR A 26 6.87 8.54 27.44
C THR A 26 7.81 7.74 26.54
N THR A 27 7.37 7.35 25.34
CA THR A 27 8.29 6.74 24.38
C THR A 27 9.11 7.80 23.66
N PRO A 28 10.45 7.69 23.63
CA PRO A 28 11.33 8.74 23.10
C PRO A 28 11.19 8.96 21.59
N VAL A 29 10.38 8.16 20.89
CA VAL A 29 10.16 8.25 19.44
C VAL A 29 8.86 8.98 19.09
N PHE A 30 7.79 8.78 19.87
CA PHE A 30 6.46 9.28 19.50
C PHE A 30 6.42 10.80 19.43
N LEU A 31 6.80 11.49 20.51
CA LEU A 31 6.70 12.96 20.59
C LEU A 31 7.60 13.65 19.55
N PRO A 32 8.90 13.28 19.41
CA PRO A 32 9.74 13.86 18.36
C PRO A 32 9.21 13.59 16.95
N ALA A 33 8.71 12.39 16.66
CA ALA A 33 8.13 12.07 15.37
C ALA A 33 6.86 12.91 15.09
N PHE A 34 5.98 13.06 16.08
CA PHE A 34 4.76 13.86 15.97
C PHE A 34 5.10 15.33 15.65
N LEU A 35 6.00 15.94 16.44
CA LEU A 35 6.42 17.33 16.23
C LEU A 35 7.10 17.52 14.87
N THR A 36 7.97 16.58 14.48
CA THR A 36 8.66 16.61 13.18
C THR A 36 7.66 16.52 12.02
N LEU A 37 6.68 15.63 12.10
CA LEU A 37 5.65 15.49 11.08
C LEU A 37 4.76 16.74 11.01
N CYS A 38 4.29 17.25 12.14
CA CYS A 38 3.54 18.50 12.21
C CYS A 38 4.31 19.69 11.62
N ALA A 39 5.63 19.79 11.89
CA ALA A 39 6.49 20.83 11.31
C ALA A 39 6.78 20.62 9.81
N SER A 40 6.84 19.37 9.35
CA SER A 40 7.09 19.06 7.93
C SER A 40 5.95 19.53 7.02
N TYR A 41 4.70 19.51 7.49
CA TYR A 41 3.54 19.93 6.71
C TYR A 41 3.61 21.42 6.28
N PRO A 42 3.72 22.42 7.18
CA PRO A 42 3.82 23.81 6.78
C PRO A 42 5.10 24.09 5.98
N ALA A 43 6.21 23.39 6.27
CA ALA A 43 7.43 23.51 5.47
C ALA A 43 7.25 23.04 4.01
N LEU A 44 6.46 21.98 3.80
CA LEU A 44 6.24 21.38 2.48
C LEU A 44 5.04 21.97 1.73
N SER A 45 4.05 22.45 2.44
CA SER A 45 2.78 22.92 1.88
C SER A 45 2.90 23.98 0.77
N PRO A 46 3.85 24.95 0.81
CA PRO A 46 3.99 25.96 -0.24
C PRO A 46 4.40 25.37 -1.59
N PHE A 47 4.97 24.16 -1.60
CA PHE A 47 5.33 23.47 -2.84
C PHE A 47 4.14 22.80 -3.53
N PHE A 48 2.98 22.71 -2.87
CA PHE A 48 1.82 21.96 -3.37
C PHE A 48 0.58 22.87 -3.46
N PRO A 49 0.18 23.28 -4.68
CA PRO A 49 -0.84 24.31 -4.86
C PRO A 49 -2.25 23.86 -4.46
N SER A 50 -2.59 22.58 -4.66
CA SER A 50 -3.93 22.08 -4.35
C SER A 50 -4.04 21.54 -2.93
N ALA A 51 -5.19 21.78 -2.27
CA ALA A 51 -5.50 21.21 -0.95
C ALA A 51 -5.42 19.68 -0.96
N ARG A 52 -5.88 19.06 -2.06
CA ARG A 52 -5.73 17.63 -2.29
C ARG A 52 -4.28 17.19 -2.22
N GLN A 53 -3.36 17.86 -2.91
CA GLN A 53 -1.94 17.49 -2.83
C GLN A 53 -1.38 17.66 -1.41
N ARG A 54 -1.71 18.76 -0.74
CA ARG A 54 -1.23 19.01 0.63
C ARG A 54 -1.67 17.91 1.60
N ALA A 55 -2.90 17.42 1.49
CA ALA A 55 -3.40 16.32 2.29
C ALA A 55 -2.62 15.00 2.13
N TRP A 56 -1.84 14.84 1.05
CA TRP A 56 -1.01 13.66 0.82
C TRP A 56 0.43 13.79 1.32
N ILE A 57 0.85 14.95 1.84
CA ILE A 57 2.24 15.19 2.29
C ILE A 57 2.63 14.20 3.40
N LEU A 58 1.93 14.22 4.53
CA LEU A 58 2.26 13.41 5.70
C LEU A 58 2.11 11.92 5.40
N THR A 59 1.02 11.54 4.72
CA THR A 59 0.78 10.16 4.29
C THR A 59 1.88 9.63 3.38
N THR A 60 2.44 10.44 2.48
CA THR A 60 3.56 10.02 1.62
C THR A 60 4.85 9.82 2.44
N ILE A 61 5.16 10.73 3.37
CA ILE A 61 6.34 10.60 4.25
C ILE A 61 6.22 9.35 5.12
N ALA A 62 5.08 9.16 5.77
CA ALA A 62 4.86 8.04 6.66
C ALA A 62 4.89 6.70 5.91
N SER A 63 4.19 6.59 4.77
CA SER A 63 4.22 5.36 3.96
C SER A 63 5.61 5.04 3.41
N ALA A 64 6.44 6.05 3.11
CA ALA A 64 7.85 5.85 2.75
C ALA A 64 8.64 5.24 3.90
N VAL A 65 8.58 5.83 5.10
CA VAL A 65 9.26 5.32 6.29
C VAL A 65 8.78 3.91 6.63
N MET A 66 7.48 3.66 6.63
CA MET A 66 6.90 2.34 6.92
C MET A 66 7.31 1.27 5.91
N THR A 67 7.30 1.60 4.62
CA THR A 67 7.75 0.68 3.57
C THR A 67 9.23 0.33 3.73
N LEU A 68 10.09 1.33 3.96
CA LEU A 68 11.53 1.12 4.07
C LEU A 68 11.93 0.37 5.36
N THR A 69 11.33 0.74 6.49
CA THR A 69 11.59 0.09 7.78
C THR A 69 11.02 -1.33 7.87
N SER A 70 10.09 -1.71 6.99
CA SER A 70 9.59 -3.08 6.88
C SER A 70 10.58 -4.05 6.23
N LEU A 71 11.54 -3.56 5.42
CA LEU A 71 12.40 -4.40 4.58
C LEU A 71 13.23 -5.43 5.36
N PRO A 72 13.81 -5.12 6.54
CA PRO A 72 14.49 -6.13 7.36
C PRO A 72 13.56 -7.28 7.78
N PHE A 73 12.31 -6.99 8.13
CA PHE A 73 11.33 -8.00 8.53
C PHE A 73 10.85 -8.83 7.33
N VAL A 74 10.71 -8.22 6.15
CA VAL A 74 10.42 -8.94 4.89
C VAL A 74 11.58 -9.89 4.54
N ARG A 75 12.82 -9.45 4.73
CA ARG A 75 14.01 -10.30 4.57
C ARG A 75 13.99 -11.47 5.55
N ASP A 76 13.72 -11.21 6.83
CA ASP A 76 13.63 -12.25 7.86
C ASP A 76 12.54 -13.29 7.50
N TYR A 77 11.38 -12.84 7.03
CA TYR A 77 10.32 -13.72 6.53
C TYR A 77 10.74 -14.54 5.30
N ALA A 78 11.41 -13.93 4.33
CA ALA A 78 11.90 -14.64 3.15
C ALA A 78 12.95 -15.72 3.49
N LEU A 79 13.82 -15.45 4.46
CA LEU A 79 14.79 -16.42 4.98
C LEU A 79 14.09 -17.55 5.75
N ALA A 80 13.08 -17.22 6.57
CA ALA A 80 12.26 -18.21 7.24
C ALA A 80 11.56 -19.15 6.25
N LEU A 81 10.93 -18.61 5.20
CA LEU A 81 10.29 -19.43 4.16
C LEU A 81 11.27 -20.39 3.48
N ARG A 82 12.49 -19.95 3.18
CA ARG A 82 13.53 -20.83 2.60
C ARG A 82 13.95 -21.96 3.53
N ALA A 83 13.87 -21.74 4.84
CA ALA A 83 14.14 -22.74 5.86
C ALA A 83 12.92 -23.63 6.19
N GLY A 84 11.79 -23.48 5.48
CA GLY A 84 10.54 -24.19 5.78
C GLY A 84 9.74 -23.61 6.96
N GLY A 85 10.15 -22.44 7.46
CA GLY A 85 9.45 -21.69 8.50
C GLY A 85 8.29 -20.84 7.95
N GLY A 86 7.78 -19.94 8.78
CA GLY A 86 6.67 -19.07 8.47
C GLY A 86 6.70 -17.72 9.19
N VAL A 87 5.53 -17.12 9.35
CA VAL A 87 5.39 -15.77 9.95
C VAL A 87 5.84 -15.74 11.41
N ALA A 88 5.77 -16.88 12.11
CA ALA A 88 6.24 -17.00 13.49
C ALA A 88 7.76 -16.87 13.64
N ASP A 89 8.52 -17.06 12.56
CA ASP A 89 9.99 -17.04 12.57
C ASP A 89 10.58 -15.67 12.18
N VAL A 90 9.73 -14.65 12.01
CA VAL A 90 10.17 -13.26 11.81
C VAL A 90 10.83 -12.77 13.10
N GLN A 91 12.05 -12.23 12.99
CA GLN A 91 12.83 -11.83 14.17
C GLN A 91 12.12 -10.71 14.95
N LEU A 92 12.06 -10.86 16.28
CA LEU A 92 11.29 -9.96 17.14
C LEU A 92 11.81 -8.51 17.16
N ARG A 93 13.12 -8.28 16.95
CA ARG A 93 13.80 -6.96 16.90
C ARG A 93 13.10 -5.88 17.74
N THR A 94 12.78 -6.21 18.99
CA THR A 94 11.71 -5.53 19.75
C THR A 94 11.89 -4.01 19.86
N PRO A 95 13.09 -3.47 20.17
CA PRO A 95 13.27 -2.03 20.28
C PRO A 95 12.98 -1.29 18.96
N ALA A 96 13.51 -1.80 17.84
CA ALA A 96 13.29 -1.22 16.52
C ALA A 96 11.82 -1.35 16.09
N ALA A 97 11.20 -2.51 16.33
CA ALA A 97 9.80 -2.72 16.00
C ALA A 97 8.88 -1.76 16.78
N VAL A 98 9.10 -1.61 18.09
CA VAL A 98 8.35 -0.67 18.92
C VAL A 98 8.57 0.77 18.45
N ALA A 99 9.81 1.18 18.14
CA ALA A 99 10.10 2.51 17.62
C ALA A 99 9.32 2.83 16.32
N VAL A 100 9.32 1.91 15.35
CA VAL A 100 8.58 2.06 14.09
C VAL A 100 7.07 2.14 14.33
N ASN A 101 6.53 1.31 15.22
CA ASN A 101 5.10 1.35 15.57
C ASN A 101 4.74 2.68 16.25
N ARG A 102 5.59 3.22 17.12
CA ARG A 102 5.40 4.54 17.77
C ARG A 102 5.49 5.68 16.76
N PHE A 103 6.40 5.61 15.79
CA PHE A 103 6.43 6.55 14.66
C PHE A 103 5.11 6.51 13.88
N PHE A 104 4.59 5.32 13.58
CA PHE A 104 3.32 5.18 12.85
C PHE A 104 2.15 5.78 13.64
N GLN A 105 2.06 5.54 14.95
CA GLN A 105 1.07 6.19 15.81
C GLN A 105 1.20 7.72 15.80
N ALA A 106 2.43 8.23 15.85
CA ALA A 106 2.69 9.67 15.78
C ALA A 106 2.23 10.27 14.45
N TYR A 107 2.42 9.55 13.33
CA TYR A 107 1.86 9.91 12.03
C TYR A 107 0.33 9.98 12.04
N LEU A 108 -0.35 8.95 12.55
CA LEU A 108 -1.82 8.93 12.60
C LEU A 108 -2.35 10.11 13.40
N ALA A 109 -1.74 10.41 14.54
CA ALA A 109 -2.08 11.57 15.35
C ALA A 109 -1.80 12.89 14.61
N ALA A 110 -0.64 13.03 13.98
CA ALA A 110 -0.25 14.23 13.23
C ALA A 110 -1.17 14.48 12.03
N ASP A 111 -1.53 13.45 11.26
CA ASP A 111 -2.40 13.59 10.08
C ASP A 111 -3.84 13.94 10.48
N MET A 112 -4.35 13.38 11.59
CA MET A 112 -5.63 13.82 12.17
C MET A 112 -5.59 15.27 12.64
N PHE A 113 -4.53 15.67 13.34
CA PHE A 113 -4.36 17.03 13.86
C PHE A 113 -4.26 18.04 12.72
N MET A 114 -3.28 17.85 11.82
CA MET A 114 -3.06 18.75 10.69
C MET A 114 -4.23 18.72 9.71
N GLY A 115 -4.82 17.56 9.47
CA GLY A 115 -5.97 17.49 8.59
C GLY A 115 -7.24 18.07 9.18
N GLY A 116 -7.45 17.97 10.49
CA GLY A 116 -8.51 18.68 11.20
C GLY A 116 -8.39 20.20 11.04
N MET A 117 -7.17 20.73 11.02
CA MET A 117 -6.89 22.17 10.91
C MET A 117 -6.86 22.69 9.47
N TYR A 118 -6.20 21.99 8.54
CA TYR A 118 -5.82 22.57 7.24
C TYR A 118 -6.51 21.93 6.02
N TYR A 119 -7.01 20.69 6.14
CA TYR A 119 -7.58 19.96 5.01
C TYR A 119 -8.72 19.02 5.42
N ARG A 120 -9.61 19.52 6.28
CA ARG A 120 -10.70 18.73 6.88
C ARG A 120 -11.57 18.05 5.81
N ASP A 121 -11.86 18.75 4.73
CA ASP A 121 -12.67 18.24 3.60
C ASP A 121 -12.00 17.10 2.83
N GLN A 122 -10.69 16.89 3.01
CA GLN A 122 -9.95 15.80 2.39
C GLN A 122 -9.90 14.54 3.27
N ILE A 123 -10.27 14.63 4.56
CA ILE A 123 -10.32 13.48 5.46
C ILE A 123 -11.73 12.88 5.45
N GLY A 124 -11.88 11.79 4.70
CA GLY A 124 -13.11 11.00 4.70
C GLY A 124 -13.38 10.33 6.06
N MET A 125 -14.65 10.19 6.44
CA MET A 125 -15.04 9.62 7.73
C MET A 125 -14.51 8.20 7.94
N LEU A 126 -14.72 7.32 6.95
CA LEU A 126 -14.31 5.92 7.04
C LEU A 126 -12.80 5.74 6.80
N THR A 127 -12.27 6.38 5.76
CA THR A 127 -10.89 6.16 5.29
C THR A 127 -9.85 6.96 6.06
N GLY A 128 -10.26 8.04 6.74
CA GLY A 128 -9.42 8.88 7.57
C GLY A 128 -9.70 8.65 9.05
N TRP A 129 -10.75 9.27 9.60
CA TRP A 129 -11.02 9.28 11.05
C TRP A 129 -11.14 7.90 11.67
N VAL A 130 -12.08 7.07 11.21
CA VAL A 130 -12.30 5.73 11.77
C VAL A 130 -11.08 4.84 11.56
N HIS A 131 -10.49 4.89 10.36
CA HIS A 131 -9.30 4.11 10.02
C HIS A 131 -8.12 4.48 10.93
N TYR A 132 -7.82 5.75 11.11
CA TYR A 132 -6.69 6.20 11.93
C TYR A 132 -6.87 5.87 13.41
N VAL A 133 -8.07 6.07 13.97
CA VAL A 133 -8.38 5.68 15.34
C VAL A 133 -8.25 4.15 15.52
N ALA A 134 -8.76 3.37 14.57
CA ALA A 134 -8.64 1.92 14.62
C ALA A 134 -7.17 1.47 14.58
N TYR A 135 -6.36 2.07 13.70
CA TYR A 135 -4.93 1.72 13.60
C TYR A 135 -4.12 2.16 14.82
N LEU A 136 -4.44 3.29 15.45
CA LEU A 136 -3.84 3.67 16.74
C LEU A 136 -4.04 2.57 17.80
N GLY A 137 -5.25 2.01 17.87
CA GLY A 137 -5.58 0.90 18.77
C GLY A 137 -4.91 -0.41 18.38
N ILE A 138 -4.92 -0.78 17.10
CA ILE A 138 -4.28 -2.02 16.59
C ILE A 138 -2.78 -2.00 16.88
N THR A 139 -2.08 -0.89 16.63
CA THR A 139 -0.64 -0.78 16.89
C THR A 139 -0.34 -0.82 18.38
N GLU A 140 -1.20 -0.22 19.21
CA GLU A 140 -1.04 -0.26 20.67
C GLU A 140 -1.18 -1.70 21.20
N ILE A 141 -2.20 -2.42 20.73
CA ILE A 141 -2.38 -3.85 21.03
C ILE A 141 -1.16 -4.64 20.54
N ALA A 142 -0.66 -4.39 19.34
CA ALA A 142 0.51 -5.07 18.81
C ALA A 142 1.76 -4.84 19.67
N ILE A 143 2.00 -3.62 20.15
CA ILE A 143 3.11 -3.33 21.06
C ILE A 143 2.96 -4.11 22.37
N ARG A 144 1.77 -4.06 23.00
CA ARG A 144 1.54 -4.69 24.31
C ARG A 144 1.56 -6.21 24.29
N CYS A 145 1.12 -6.80 23.18
CA CYS A 145 1.13 -8.25 23.00
C CYS A 145 2.45 -8.76 22.40
N ALA A 146 3.50 -7.92 22.34
CA ALA A 146 4.79 -8.24 21.74
C ALA A 146 4.72 -8.66 20.25
N TRP A 147 3.72 -8.18 19.51
CA TRP A 147 3.51 -8.41 18.07
C TRP A 147 3.98 -7.23 17.20
N ALA A 148 4.70 -6.25 17.76
CA ALA A 148 5.17 -5.07 17.03
C ALA A 148 5.97 -5.43 15.76
N HIS A 149 6.77 -6.50 15.80
CA HIS A 149 7.57 -6.98 14.66
C HIS A 149 6.70 -7.49 13.51
N ILE A 150 5.56 -8.12 13.83
CA ILE A 150 4.58 -8.56 12.83
C ILE A 150 3.90 -7.36 12.18
N PHE A 151 3.60 -6.33 12.98
CA PHE A 151 3.08 -5.08 12.43
C PHE A 151 4.11 -4.40 11.51
N CYS A 152 5.40 -4.39 11.89
CA CYS A 152 6.47 -3.89 11.01
C CYS A 152 6.65 -4.72 9.75
N PHE A 153 6.50 -6.04 9.81
CA PHE A 153 6.47 -6.88 8.61
C PHE A 153 5.29 -6.51 7.70
N ALA A 154 4.09 -6.37 8.29
CA ALA A 154 2.88 -5.95 7.60
C ALA A 154 2.97 -4.52 7.03
N ALA A 155 3.88 -3.67 7.53
CA ALA A 155 4.08 -2.31 7.04
C ALA A 155 4.53 -2.22 5.57
N CYS A 156 5.06 -3.30 4.98
CA CYS A 156 5.30 -3.33 3.52
C CYS A 156 4.01 -3.19 2.70
N MET A 157 2.84 -3.40 3.31
CA MET A 157 1.53 -3.10 2.72
C MET A 157 1.25 -1.59 2.54
N GLU A 158 2.13 -0.71 3.01
CA GLU A 158 2.08 0.72 2.72
C GLU A 158 2.68 1.10 1.37
N LEU A 159 3.36 0.18 0.67
CA LEU A 159 3.92 0.45 -0.66
C LEU A 159 2.88 1.00 -1.67
N PRO A 160 1.64 0.48 -1.77
CA PRO A 160 0.62 1.06 -2.65
C PRO A 160 0.22 2.48 -2.22
N THR A 161 0.15 2.76 -0.92
CA THR A 161 -0.12 4.11 -0.39
C THR A 161 0.99 5.07 -0.77
N LEU A 162 2.26 4.64 -0.66
CA LEU A 162 3.42 5.41 -1.07
C LEU A 162 3.35 5.77 -2.56
N LEU A 163 3.07 4.78 -3.42
CA LEU A 163 2.93 5.00 -4.86
C LEU A 163 1.78 5.97 -5.17
N LEU A 164 0.65 5.85 -4.46
CA LEU A 164 -0.49 6.74 -4.63
C LEU A 164 -0.18 8.17 -4.18
N GLY A 165 0.49 8.33 -3.04
CA GLY A 165 0.95 9.61 -2.50
C GLY A 165 1.93 10.29 -3.44
N LEU A 166 2.96 9.58 -3.89
CA LEU A 166 3.92 10.08 -4.89
C LEU A 166 3.24 10.50 -6.18
N SER A 167 2.30 9.71 -6.70
CA SER A 167 1.57 10.06 -7.92
C SER A 167 0.65 11.28 -7.76
N THR A 168 0.23 11.58 -6.52
CA THR A 168 -0.60 12.75 -6.21
C THR A 168 0.26 14.00 -6.08
N LEU A 169 1.36 13.91 -5.31
CA LEU A 169 2.30 15.01 -5.11
C LEU A 169 3.08 15.34 -6.39
N LEU A 170 3.45 14.33 -7.16
CA LEU A 170 4.25 14.41 -8.38
C LEU A 170 3.54 13.67 -9.53
N PRO A 171 2.55 14.32 -10.20
CA PRO A 171 1.79 13.71 -11.29
C PRO A 171 2.60 13.02 -12.40
N PRO A 172 3.81 13.51 -12.79
CA PRO A 172 4.65 12.82 -13.77
C PRO A 172 5.07 11.40 -13.35
N LEU A 173 5.12 11.09 -12.05
CA LEU A 173 5.47 9.76 -11.54
C LEU A 173 4.29 8.79 -11.52
N ARG A 174 3.12 9.19 -12.02
CA ARG A 174 1.91 8.39 -11.93
C ARG A 174 1.98 7.16 -12.85
N SER A 175 2.10 5.99 -12.24
CA SER A 175 1.88 4.70 -12.90
C SER A 175 0.71 3.96 -12.25
N ASN A 176 -0.41 3.89 -12.97
CA ASN A 176 -1.58 3.17 -12.45
C ASN A 176 -1.31 1.65 -12.36
N THR A 177 -0.57 1.08 -13.33
CA THR A 177 -0.24 -0.36 -13.35
C THR A 177 0.63 -0.74 -12.16
N LEU A 178 1.67 0.04 -11.86
CA LEU A 178 2.55 -0.20 -10.72
C LEU A 178 1.78 -0.13 -9.39
N PHE A 179 0.91 0.88 -9.23
CA PHE A 179 0.03 0.97 -8.07
C PHE A 179 -0.87 -0.27 -7.92
N ALA A 180 -1.51 -0.71 -9.00
CA ALA A 180 -2.43 -1.84 -8.96
C ALA A 180 -1.72 -3.16 -8.65
N LEU A 181 -0.54 -3.39 -9.25
CA LEU A 181 0.28 -4.56 -8.98
C LEU A 181 0.76 -4.57 -7.53
N ALA A 182 1.29 -3.45 -7.04
CA ALA A 182 1.70 -3.34 -5.64
C ALA A 182 0.52 -3.61 -4.69
N PHE A 183 -0.67 -3.05 -4.98
CA PHE A 183 -1.87 -3.26 -4.17
C PHE A 183 -2.28 -4.74 -4.13
N LEU A 184 -2.29 -5.41 -5.29
CA LEU A 184 -2.60 -6.82 -5.38
C LEU A 184 -1.60 -7.66 -4.57
N LEU A 185 -0.31 -7.47 -4.79
CA LEU A 185 0.74 -8.27 -4.16
C LEU A 185 0.76 -8.08 -2.64
N THR A 186 0.75 -6.83 -2.14
CA THR A 186 0.93 -6.57 -0.72
C THR A 186 -0.40 -6.55 0.06
N ARG A 187 -1.42 -5.83 -0.42
CA ARG A 187 -2.68 -5.65 0.33
C ARG A 187 -3.69 -6.78 0.14
N ILE A 188 -3.55 -7.59 -0.92
CA ILE A 188 -4.43 -8.75 -1.16
C ILE A 188 -3.72 -10.06 -0.86
N LEU A 189 -2.67 -10.39 -1.62
CA LEU A 189 -2.03 -11.70 -1.53
C LEU A 189 -1.27 -11.88 -0.21
N LEU A 190 -0.35 -10.97 0.13
CA LEU A 190 0.38 -11.05 1.39
C LEU A 190 -0.55 -10.95 2.61
N HIS A 191 -1.56 -10.08 2.58
CA HIS A 191 -2.56 -10.01 3.65
C HIS A 191 -3.28 -11.36 3.83
N LEU A 192 -3.68 -12.02 2.75
CA LEU A 192 -4.29 -13.35 2.81
C LEU A 192 -3.34 -14.40 3.38
N VAL A 193 -2.05 -14.38 3.00
CA VAL A 193 -1.01 -15.25 3.57
C VAL A 193 -0.89 -15.04 5.08
N LEU A 194 -0.83 -13.79 5.54
CA LEU A 194 -0.79 -13.45 6.96
C LEU A 194 -2.03 -13.97 7.70
N LEU A 195 -3.21 -13.71 7.16
CA LEU A 195 -4.48 -14.15 7.72
C LEU A 195 -4.53 -15.67 7.87
N LEU A 196 -4.17 -16.40 6.83
CA LEU A 196 -4.17 -17.87 6.82
C LEU A 196 -3.08 -18.46 7.73
N SER A 197 -1.96 -17.77 7.89
CA SER A 197 -0.90 -18.19 8.82
C SER A 197 -1.40 -18.10 10.26
N TYR A 198 -1.94 -16.94 10.66
CA TYR A 198 -2.46 -16.74 12.02
C TYR A 198 -3.74 -17.51 12.32
N ALA A 199 -4.58 -17.78 11.31
CA ALA A 199 -5.76 -18.62 11.49
C ALA A 199 -5.41 -20.07 11.84
N ARG A 200 -4.21 -20.54 11.48
CA ARG A 200 -3.71 -21.89 11.78
C ARG A 200 -2.91 -21.96 13.08
N THR A 201 -2.38 -20.84 13.57
CA THR A 201 -1.60 -20.80 14.82
C THR A 201 -2.52 -20.97 16.03
N PRO A 202 -2.29 -21.98 16.91
CA PRO A 202 -3.17 -22.24 18.06
C PRO A 202 -3.01 -21.21 19.20
N ALA A 203 -1.87 -20.52 19.28
CA ALA A 203 -1.52 -19.68 20.42
C ALA A 203 -2.43 -18.45 20.61
N THR A 204 -2.78 -17.75 19.53
CA THR A 204 -3.68 -16.60 19.61
C THR A 204 -4.39 -16.37 18.28
N ARG A 205 -5.72 -16.19 18.34
CA ARG A 205 -6.54 -15.86 17.17
C ARG A 205 -6.71 -14.35 16.98
N VAL A 206 -6.23 -13.52 17.91
CA VAL A 206 -6.45 -12.06 17.88
C VAL A 206 -5.88 -11.42 16.61
N PRO A 207 -4.62 -11.69 16.19
CA PRO A 207 -4.10 -11.15 14.93
C PRO A 207 -4.93 -11.57 13.72
N ALA A 208 -5.38 -12.84 13.67
CA ALA A 208 -6.23 -13.34 12.60
C ALA A 208 -7.58 -12.61 12.54
N LEU A 209 -8.19 -12.30 13.68
CA LEU A 209 -9.45 -11.55 13.76
C LEU A 209 -9.27 -10.11 13.28
N ILE A 210 -8.18 -9.44 13.67
CA ILE A 210 -7.86 -8.08 13.20
C ILE A 210 -7.64 -8.08 11.68
N LEU A 211 -6.81 -8.99 11.17
CA LEU A 211 -6.57 -9.15 9.73
C LEU A 211 -7.87 -9.45 8.97
N ALA A 212 -8.70 -10.36 9.49
CA ALA A 212 -9.99 -10.67 8.89
C ALA A 212 -10.94 -9.46 8.86
N GLY A 213 -10.89 -8.59 9.89
CA GLY A 213 -11.68 -7.36 9.94
C GLY A 213 -11.24 -6.31 8.92
N VAL A 214 -9.92 -6.17 8.70
CA VAL A 214 -9.35 -5.18 7.77
C VAL A 214 -9.42 -5.65 6.32
N PHE A 215 -9.31 -6.96 6.06
CA PHE A 215 -9.22 -7.50 4.71
C PHE A 215 -10.37 -7.11 3.75
N PRO A 216 -11.67 -7.12 4.16
CA PRO A 216 -12.77 -6.69 3.30
C PRO A 216 -12.61 -5.27 2.77
N LEU A 217 -12.04 -4.36 3.57
CA LEU A 217 -11.78 -2.98 3.17
C LEU A 217 -10.79 -2.92 2.00
N HIS A 218 -9.72 -3.71 2.05
CA HIS A 218 -8.75 -3.80 0.95
C HIS A 218 -9.34 -4.42 -0.30
N VAL A 219 -10.15 -5.48 -0.17
CA VAL A 219 -10.85 -6.10 -1.30
C VAL A 219 -11.77 -5.10 -1.98
N MET A 220 -12.57 -4.35 -1.21
CA MET A 220 -13.46 -3.31 -1.74
C MET A 220 -12.68 -2.23 -2.49
N TRP A 221 -11.58 -1.74 -1.92
CA TRP A 221 -10.72 -0.74 -2.58
C TRP A 221 -10.08 -1.27 -3.87
N PHE A 222 -9.59 -2.51 -3.86
CA PHE A 222 -9.02 -3.12 -5.06
C PHE A 222 -10.07 -3.30 -6.15
N ALA A 223 -11.28 -3.75 -5.80
CA ALA A 223 -12.39 -3.83 -6.75
C ALA A 223 -12.72 -2.46 -7.38
N GLY A 224 -12.71 -1.38 -6.58
CA GLY A 224 -12.84 -0.01 -7.09
C GLY A 224 -11.72 0.37 -8.06
N CYS A 225 -10.48 -0.05 -7.79
CA CYS A 225 -9.34 0.16 -8.67
C CYS A 225 -9.54 -0.53 -10.04
N VAL A 226 -9.92 -1.81 -10.02
CA VAL A 226 -10.19 -2.61 -11.23
C VAL A 226 -11.32 -2.03 -12.06
N ARG A 227 -12.47 -1.71 -11.44
CA ARG A 227 -13.58 -1.02 -12.14
C ARG A 227 -13.12 0.28 -12.79
N GLY A 228 -12.27 1.04 -12.10
CA GLY A 228 -11.66 2.25 -12.64
C GLY A 228 -10.83 2.00 -13.90
N PHE A 229 -10.07 0.89 -13.96
CA PHE A 229 -9.34 0.49 -15.17
C PHE A 229 -10.25 0.11 -16.31
N VAL A 230 -11.22 -0.78 -16.05
CA VAL A 230 -12.17 -1.25 -17.05
C VAL A 230 -12.92 -0.06 -17.67
N ARG A 231 -13.40 0.87 -16.85
CA ARG A 231 -14.09 2.09 -17.33
C ARG A 231 -13.19 2.93 -18.24
N ARG A 232 -11.94 3.16 -17.87
CA ARG A 232 -11.00 3.95 -18.68
C ARG A 232 -10.62 3.23 -19.98
N PHE A 233 -10.47 1.92 -19.94
CA PHE A 233 -10.21 1.11 -21.13
C PHE A 233 -11.38 1.21 -22.12
N ARG A 234 -12.61 0.96 -21.67
CA ARG A 234 -13.82 1.09 -22.48
C ARG A 234 -13.98 2.50 -23.08
N ALA A 235 -13.70 3.54 -22.30
CA ALA A 235 -13.75 4.92 -22.80
C ALA A 235 -12.71 5.21 -23.90
N ARG A 236 -11.52 4.59 -23.85
CA ARG A 236 -10.51 4.71 -24.92
C ARG A 236 -10.94 3.97 -26.18
N VAL A 237 -11.42 2.74 -26.01
CA VAL A 237 -11.97 1.91 -27.08
C VAL A 237 -13.09 2.65 -27.81
N ALA A 238 -14.07 3.19 -27.09
CA ALA A 238 -15.18 3.96 -27.67
C ALA A 238 -14.71 5.18 -28.48
N LYS A 239 -13.70 5.91 -28.01
CA LYS A 239 -13.13 7.05 -28.75
C LYS A 239 -12.47 6.63 -30.06
N VAL A 240 -11.77 5.49 -30.08
CA VAL A 240 -11.17 4.93 -31.30
C VAL A 240 -12.27 4.53 -32.30
N VAL A 241 -13.35 3.88 -31.84
CA VAL A 241 -14.48 3.51 -32.70
C VAL A 241 -15.12 4.75 -33.33
N VAL A 242 -15.40 5.79 -32.54
CA VAL A 242 -16.01 7.02 -33.05
C VAL A 242 -15.09 7.69 -34.06
N ALA A 243 -13.79 7.79 -33.76
CA ALA A 243 -12.81 8.37 -34.69
C ALA A 243 -12.68 7.58 -36.00
N SER A 244 -12.89 6.26 -35.99
CA SER A 244 -12.90 5.44 -37.22
C SER A 244 -14.18 5.58 -38.04
N LYS A 245 -15.31 5.93 -37.41
CA LYS A 245 -16.62 6.04 -38.07
C LYS A 245 -16.89 7.41 -38.65
N THR A 246 -16.25 8.47 -38.15
CA THR A 246 -16.32 9.78 -38.79
C THR A 246 -15.83 9.61 -40.22
N PRO A 247 -16.71 9.75 -41.23
CA PRO A 247 -16.30 9.65 -42.62
C PRO A 247 -15.15 10.64 -42.76
N ARG A 248 -14.01 10.19 -43.28
CA ARG A 248 -13.01 11.13 -43.76
C ARG A 248 -13.79 11.97 -44.76
N HIS A 249 -14.08 13.21 -44.38
CA HIS A 249 -14.68 14.16 -45.30
C HIS A 249 -13.84 14.02 -46.56
N PRO A 250 -14.43 13.65 -47.72
CA PRO A 250 -13.67 13.51 -48.94
C PRO A 250 -12.84 14.79 -49.00
N LEU A 251 -11.52 14.62 -48.99
CA LEU A 251 -10.57 15.71 -49.11
C LEU A 251 -11.17 16.57 -50.21
N ALA A 252 -11.61 17.78 -49.86
CA ALA A 252 -12.08 18.72 -50.86
C ALA A 252 -10.98 18.68 -51.92
N PRO A 253 -11.31 18.27 -53.16
CA PRO A 253 -10.31 17.99 -54.18
C PRO A 253 -9.32 19.14 -54.12
N ASP A 254 -8.04 18.83 -53.92
CA ASP A 254 -7.00 19.82 -53.75
C ASP A 254 -7.21 20.88 -54.83
N ILE A 255 -7.84 21.98 -54.43
CA ILE A 255 -7.74 23.23 -55.16
C ILE A 255 -6.30 23.55 -54.89
N TYR A 256 -5.41 23.01 -55.74
CA TYR A 256 -4.06 23.46 -55.87
C TYR A 256 -4.18 24.98 -55.84
N PRO A 257 -3.67 25.67 -54.81
CA PRO A 257 -3.61 27.11 -54.87
C PRO A 257 -2.79 27.39 -56.12
N ASP A 258 -3.47 27.91 -57.14
CA ASP A 258 -2.85 28.34 -58.39
C ASP A 258 -1.56 29.07 -58.01
N ALA A 259 -0.42 28.64 -58.56
CA ALA A 259 0.89 29.20 -58.23
C ALA A 259 0.93 30.72 -58.42
N ARG A 260 -0.01 31.29 -59.17
CA ARG A 260 -0.23 32.73 -59.35
C ARG A 260 -0.83 33.45 -58.13
N SER A 261 -1.55 32.75 -57.25
CA SER A 261 -2.11 33.32 -56.00
C SER A 261 -1.06 33.50 -54.90
N LEU A 262 0.00 32.67 -54.89
CA LEU A 262 1.13 32.79 -53.95
C LEU A 262 2.04 33.98 -54.27
N ALA A 263 2.09 34.44 -55.53
CA ALA A 263 2.91 35.59 -55.93
C ALA A 263 2.26 36.96 -55.63
N ARG A 264 0.94 37.02 -55.41
CA ARG A 264 0.22 38.30 -55.14
C ARG A 264 0.11 38.68 -53.67
N HIS A 265 0.61 37.87 -52.75
CA HIS A 265 0.55 38.17 -51.31
C HIS A 265 1.90 38.48 -50.67
N SER A 266 2.96 38.64 -51.47
CA SER A 266 4.30 39.02 -50.99
C SER A 266 4.52 40.53 -50.83
N SER A 267 3.49 41.37 -50.95
CA SER A 267 3.66 42.84 -50.91
C SER A 267 2.74 43.60 -49.96
N SER A 268 2.11 42.93 -48.98
CA SER A 268 1.42 43.64 -47.89
C SER A 268 2.07 43.36 -46.54
N ALA A 269 2.62 44.44 -46.01
CA ALA A 269 3.28 44.60 -44.75
C ALA A 269 2.51 44.08 -43.51
N LEU A 270 3.31 43.58 -42.56
CA LEU A 270 3.18 43.74 -41.10
C LEU A 270 1.84 43.42 -40.43
N ALA A 271 1.65 42.15 -40.06
CA ALA A 271 1.15 41.78 -38.73
C ALA A 271 1.54 40.32 -38.41
N PRO A 272 2.30 40.04 -37.34
CA PRO A 272 2.70 38.68 -37.00
C PRO A 272 1.54 37.95 -36.31
N THR A 273 0.71 37.25 -37.08
CA THR A 273 -0.30 36.34 -36.53
C THR A 273 0.35 34.97 -36.29
N ALA A 274 0.78 34.75 -35.05
CA ALA A 274 1.40 33.51 -34.62
C ALA A 274 0.40 32.34 -34.69
N VAL A 275 0.63 31.44 -35.63
CA VAL A 275 -0.07 30.15 -35.72
C VAL A 275 0.35 29.27 -34.54
N PRO A 276 -0.58 28.78 -33.69
CA PRO A 276 -0.23 27.90 -32.59
C PRO A 276 0.06 26.50 -33.13
N LEU A 277 1.34 26.23 -33.40
CA LEU A 277 1.87 24.90 -33.71
C LEU A 277 1.46 23.91 -32.61
N GLY A 278 0.74 22.87 -33.05
CA GLY A 278 0.27 21.76 -32.22
C GLY A 278 1.38 21.18 -31.36
N ARG A 279 1.23 21.36 -30.04
CA ARG A 279 2.18 20.94 -29.02
C ARG A 279 2.23 19.41 -28.96
N ARG A 280 3.18 18.80 -29.68
CA ARG A 280 3.55 17.39 -29.47
C ARG A 280 3.96 17.22 -28.01
N HIS A 281 3.18 16.45 -27.26
CA HIS A 281 3.54 16.02 -25.91
C HIS A 281 4.66 14.98 -25.99
N THR A 282 5.89 15.42 -26.24
CA THR A 282 7.07 14.65 -25.85
C THR A 282 7.12 14.61 -24.33
N ALA A 283 7.36 13.43 -23.75
CA ALA A 283 7.50 13.27 -22.31
C ALA A 283 8.72 14.09 -21.86
N SER A 284 8.48 15.33 -21.42
CA SER A 284 9.55 16.21 -20.96
C SER A 284 10.14 15.64 -19.69
N ALA A 285 11.47 15.62 -19.63
CA ALA A 285 12.20 15.28 -18.42
C ALA A 285 11.63 16.08 -17.23
N PRO A 286 11.52 15.48 -16.03
CA PRO A 286 10.94 16.16 -14.88
C PRO A 286 11.66 17.49 -14.64
N SER A 287 10.87 18.57 -14.57
CA SER A 287 11.41 19.92 -14.42
C SER A 287 12.37 20.00 -13.23
N ALA A 288 13.38 20.87 -13.30
CA ALA A 288 14.32 21.08 -12.20
C ALA A 288 13.59 21.35 -10.86
N ARG A 289 12.41 21.96 -10.91
CA ARG A 289 11.52 22.21 -9.77
C ARG A 289 10.95 20.91 -9.16
N ALA A 290 10.59 19.92 -9.98
CA ALA A 290 10.15 18.60 -9.50
C ALA A 290 11.29 17.83 -8.82
N ARG A 291 12.52 17.90 -9.38
CA ARG A 291 13.71 17.29 -8.77
C ARG A 291 14.04 17.89 -7.40
N ARG A 292 13.95 19.22 -7.25
CA ARG A 292 14.13 19.89 -5.95
C ARG A 292 13.10 19.45 -4.91
N ARG A 293 11.83 19.27 -5.31
CA ARG A 293 10.76 18.78 -4.41
C ARG A 293 11.02 17.35 -3.94
N LEU A 294 11.45 16.47 -4.83
CA LEU A 294 11.80 15.09 -4.48
C LEU A 294 13.00 15.04 -3.52
N GLY A 295 14.05 15.83 -3.80
CA GLY A 295 15.21 15.94 -2.92
C GLY A 295 14.84 16.38 -1.50
N LEU A 296 13.89 17.31 -1.36
CA LEU A 296 13.46 17.80 -0.05
C LEU A 296 12.62 16.76 0.73
N VAL A 297 11.75 16.00 0.05
CA VAL A 297 11.04 14.86 0.67
C VAL A 297 12.03 13.80 1.12
N LEU A 298 13.00 13.45 0.29
CA LEU A 298 14.05 12.49 0.64
C LEU A 298 14.90 12.98 1.81
N LEU A 299 15.20 14.28 1.90
CA LEU A 299 15.97 14.86 3.00
C LEU A 299 15.23 14.81 4.35
N ILE A 300 13.90 14.85 4.35
CA ILE A 300 13.09 14.67 5.57
C ILE A 300 13.03 13.19 5.98
N VAL A 301 12.99 12.28 5.01
CA VAL A 301 12.95 10.83 5.25
C VAL A 301 14.33 10.28 5.65
N ALA A 302 15.42 10.84 5.09
CA ALA A 302 16.78 10.34 5.24
C ALA A 302 17.28 10.25 6.70
N PRO A 303 17.04 11.22 7.61
CA PRO A 303 17.41 11.09 9.02
C PRO A 303 16.79 9.87 9.69
N PHE A 304 15.55 9.50 9.33
CA PHE A 304 14.90 8.31 9.86
C PHE A 304 15.51 7.01 9.29
N LEU A 305 16.06 7.04 8.07
CA LEU A 305 16.76 5.91 7.47
C LEU A 305 18.18 5.76 8.01
N LEU A 306 18.89 6.88 8.17
CA LEU A 306 20.30 6.96 8.52
C LEU A 306 20.56 6.86 10.04
N ARG A 307 19.60 7.21 10.90
CA ARG A 307 19.67 7.00 12.36
C ARG A 307 19.14 5.65 12.83
N SER A 308 18.97 4.67 11.92
CA SER A 308 18.86 3.26 12.33
C SER A 308 20.04 2.97 13.27
N PRO A 309 19.83 2.68 14.56
CA PRO A 309 20.93 2.60 15.51
C PRO A 309 21.88 1.49 15.07
N LEU A 310 23.16 1.88 14.96
CA LEU A 310 24.43 1.18 15.19
C LEU A 310 24.46 -0.36 15.05
N PRO A 311 25.60 -0.93 14.61
CA PRO A 311 25.78 -2.38 14.53
C PRO A 311 25.46 -3.00 15.89
N PHE A 312 24.38 -3.79 15.94
CA PHE A 312 24.02 -4.50 17.15
C PHE A 312 25.08 -5.59 17.39
N PRO A 313 25.60 -5.72 18.62
CA PRO A 313 26.43 -6.86 18.96
C PRO A 313 25.59 -8.11 18.71
N HIS A 314 26.19 -9.08 18.00
CA HIS A 314 25.62 -10.41 17.87
C HIS A 314 25.26 -10.91 19.26
N GLU A 315 23.96 -11.05 19.55
CA GLU A 315 23.51 -11.81 20.69
C GLU A 315 23.94 -13.27 20.42
N PRO A 316 24.83 -13.87 21.22
CA PRO A 316 25.28 -15.21 20.96
C PRO A 316 24.10 -16.16 21.13
N ARG A 317 23.70 -16.82 20.03
CA ARG A 317 22.83 -17.99 20.07
C ARG A 317 23.54 -19.09 20.85
N GLY A 318 23.25 -19.18 22.14
CA GLY A 318 23.79 -20.21 23.00
C GLY A 318 22.84 -20.49 24.15
N PHE A 319 21.86 -21.36 23.92
CA PHE A 319 21.39 -22.23 24.99
C PHE A 319 22.30 -23.46 25.01
N PRO A 320 22.87 -23.77 26.18
CA PRO A 320 22.53 -25.06 26.74
C PRO A 320 21.79 -24.86 28.06
N ARG A 321 20.74 -25.67 28.25
CA ARG A 321 20.18 -25.93 29.58
C ARG A 321 21.29 -26.56 30.42
N LEU A 322 21.78 -25.86 31.43
CA LEU A 322 22.50 -26.46 32.55
C LEU A 322 21.92 -25.93 33.88
N ALA A 323 21.88 -26.85 34.84
CA ALA A 323 21.08 -26.87 36.06
C ALA A 323 21.36 -25.72 37.05
N PRO A 324 20.44 -25.44 38.00
CA PRO A 324 20.67 -24.46 39.05
C PRO A 324 21.44 -25.13 40.19
N SER A 325 22.63 -24.64 40.48
CA SER A 325 23.31 -24.91 41.76
C SER A 325 24.16 -23.71 42.15
N LEU A 326 23.72 -23.07 43.24
CA LEU A 326 24.52 -22.36 44.25
C LEU A 326 25.33 -21.14 43.80
N LEU A 327 24.98 -19.94 44.30
CA LEU A 327 25.56 -19.38 45.53
C LEU A 327 24.94 -18.00 45.89
N LEU A 328 24.51 -17.91 47.16
CA LEU A 328 24.66 -16.81 48.12
C LEU A 328 24.35 -15.36 47.68
N PHE A 329 23.17 -14.86 48.07
CA PHE A 329 23.00 -13.62 48.85
C PHE A 329 21.59 -13.63 49.50
N PRO A 330 21.41 -13.26 50.79
CA PRO A 330 20.11 -13.27 51.42
C PRO A 330 19.33 -11.98 51.08
N PRO A 331 18.01 -12.05 50.78
CA PRO A 331 17.18 -10.85 50.73
C PRO A 331 16.68 -10.46 52.13
N PRO A 332 16.35 -9.18 52.37
CA PRO A 332 15.92 -8.69 53.66
C PRO A 332 14.54 -9.22 54.06
N ARG A 333 14.36 -9.47 55.35
CA ARG A 333 13.10 -9.88 55.98
C ARG A 333 12.05 -8.78 55.82
N LEU A 334 11.05 -9.01 54.96
CA LEU A 334 9.78 -8.30 54.98
C LEU A 334 8.74 -9.16 55.70
N ILE A 335 8.37 -8.72 56.90
CA ILE A 335 7.24 -9.22 57.66
C ILE A 335 5.98 -8.70 56.97
N HIS A 336 5.22 -9.58 56.32
CA HIS A 336 3.83 -9.33 55.97
C HIS A 336 2.99 -10.57 56.31
N THR A 337 2.29 -10.47 57.43
CA THR A 337 1.13 -11.29 57.75
C THR A 337 -0.03 -10.93 56.82
N PRO A 338 -0.68 -11.88 56.13
CA PRO A 338 -1.96 -11.60 55.48
C PRO A 338 -3.09 -11.71 56.52
N PRO A 339 -4.09 -10.81 56.49
CA PRO A 339 -5.28 -10.94 57.32
C PRO A 339 -6.13 -12.10 56.79
N ARG A 340 -6.52 -13.00 57.70
CA ARG A 340 -7.57 -14.00 57.47
C ARG A 340 -8.92 -13.29 57.43
N PHE A 341 -9.58 -13.29 56.28
CA PHE A 341 -11.02 -12.98 56.19
C PHE A 341 -11.84 -14.28 56.22
N PRO A 342 -12.99 -14.31 56.90
CA PRO A 342 -13.81 -15.50 57.04
C PRO A 342 -14.58 -15.78 55.74
N LEU A 343 -14.52 -17.04 55.29
CA LEU A 343 -15.36 -17.60 54.24
C LEU A 343 -16.83 -17.50 54.65
N SER A 344 -17.57 -16.59 54.01
CA SER A 344 -19.03 -16.57 54.06
C SER A 344 -19.56 -17.61 53.05
N ARG A 345 -20.45 -18.50 53.52
CA ARG A 345 -21.19 -19.48 52.72
C ARG A 345 -21.89 -18.82 51.52
N PRO A 346 -21.91 -19.43 50.32
CA PRO A 346 -22.79 -18.98 49.26
C PRO A 346 -24.22 -19.45 49.56
N THR A 347 -25.12 -18.47 49.69
CA THR A 347 -26.57 -18.69 49.65
C THR A 347 -26.99 -19.06 48.23
N ALA A 348 -27.84 -20.08 48.14
CA ALA A 348 -28.49 -20.50 46.92
C ALA A 348 -29.41 -19.37 46.42
N PHE A 349 -29.05 -18.74 45.29
CA PHE A 349 -30.00 -17.97 44.50
C PHE A 349 -29.92 -18.46 43.06
N GLU A 350 -30.81 -19.41 42.79
CA GLU A 350 -31.09 -20.02 41.50
C GLU A 350 -31.65 -18.95 40.55
N ARG A 351 -30.79 -18.35 39.72
CA ARG A 351 -31.20 -17.44 38.66
C ARG A 351 -31.17 -18.18 37.33
N ARG A 352 -32.35 -18.56 36.83
CA ARG A 352 -32.57 -19.09 35.47
C ARG A 352 -31.97 -18.12 34.45
N VAL A 353 -30.83 -18.49 33.88
CA VAL A 353 -30.27 -17.85 32.68
C VAL A 353 -30.81 -18.62 31.48
N ALA A 354 -31.59 -17.94 30.65
CA ALA A 354 -32.08 -18.45 29.38
C ALA A 354 -30.91 -18.96 28.50
N PRO A 355 -31.11 -20.02 27.71
CA PRO A 355 -30.07 -20.56 26.84
C PRO A 355 -29.57 -19.47 25.89
N SER A 356 -28.29 -19.13 26.03
CA SER A 356 -27.60 -18.22 25.12
C SER A 356 -27.64 -18.80 23.71
N THR A 357 -28.06 -17.96 22.76
CA THR A 357 -28.10 -18.30 21.35
C THR A 357 -26.70 -18.73 20.90
N PRO A 358 -26.57 -19.85 20.15
CA PRO A 358 -25.27 -20.36 19.77
C PRO A 358 -24.55 -19.36 18.86
N HIS A 359 -23.43 -18.82 19.34
CA HIS A 359 -22.55 -17.99 18.53
C HIS A 359 -22.14 -18.74 17.26
N PRO A 360 -22.23 -18.11 16.08
CA PRO A 360 -21.90 -18.76 14.82
C PRO A 360 -20.45 -19.23 14.83
N ARG A 361 -20.26 -20.53 14.58
CA ARG A 361 -18.92 -21.15 14.54
C ARG A 361 -18.03 -20.39 13.53
N PRO A 362 -16.74 -20.12 13.85
CA PRO A 362 -15.82 -19.37 12.99
C PRO A 362 -15.74 -19.86 11.54
N ARG A 363 -15.97 -21.16 11.30
CA ARG A 363 -16.02 -21.77 9.97
C ARG A 363 -17.10 -21.16 9.06
N VAL A 364 -18.23 -20.71 9.62
CA VAL A 364 -19.33 -20.08 8.87
C VAL A 364 -18.93 -18.69 8.38
N MET A 365 -18.24 -17.92 9.22
CA MET A 365 -17.77 -16.57 8.88
C MET A 365 -16.73 -16.61 7.75
N VAL A 366 -15.74 -17.52 7.85
CA VAL A 366 -14.73 -17.70 6.79
C VAL A 366 -15.37 -18.13 5.47
N ARG A 367 -16.34 -19.07 5.49
CA ARG A 367 -17.09 -19.47 4.29
C ARG A 367 -17.87 -18.31 3.68
N ARG A 368 -18.56 -17.50 4.48
CA ARG A 368 -19.31 -16.33 4.00
C ARG A 368 -18.38 -15.27 3.37
N MET A 369 -17.24 -15.00 3.98
CA MET A 369 -16.24 -14.07 3.44
C MET A 369 -15.65 -14.60 2.13
N SER A 370 -15.29 -15.89 2.06
CA SER A 370 -14.81 -16.51 0.84
C SER A 370 -15.85 -16.45 -0.30
N ALA A 371 -17.13 -16.67 0.00
CA ALA A 371 -18.20 -16.59 -0.98
C ALA A 371 -18.45 -15.15 -1.48
N SER A 372 -18.26 -14.15 -0.61
CA SER A 372 -18.35 -12.73 -0.99
C SER A 372 -17.18 -12.32 -1.89
N LEU A 373 -15.96 -12.76 -1.56
CA LEU A 373 -14.78 -12.55 -2.38
C LEU A 373 -14.89 -13.24 -3.74
N VAL A 374 -15.31 -14.52 -3.76
CA VAL A 374 -15.51 -15.27 -5.01
C VAL A 374 -16.61 -14.64 -5.86
N ARG A 375 -17.70 -14.14 -5.25
CA ARG A 375 -18.72 -13.36 -6.00
C ARG A 375 -18.14 -12.08 -6.57
N ALA A 376 -17.42 -11.28 -5.79
CA ALA A 376 -16.78 -10.07 -6.28
C ALA A 376 -15.80 -10.35 -7.43
N LEU A 377 -14.98 -11.41 -7.31
CA LEU A 377 -14.04 -11.82 -8.38
C LEU A 377 -14.77 -12.33 -9.62
N ARG A 378 -15.88 -13.08 -9.47
CA ARG A 378 -16.70 -13.52 -10.60
C ARG A 378 -17.40 -12.35 -11.30
N GLU A 379 -17.94 -11.39 -10.57
CA GLU A 379 -18.54 -10.20 -11.17
C GLU A 379 -17.49 -9.37 -11.93
N VAL A 380 -16.29 -9.24 -11.36
CA VAL A 380 -15.16 -8.64 -12.09
C VAL A 380 -14.81 -9.44 -13.34
N ALA A 381 -14.77 -10.77 -13.26
CA ALA A 381 -14.48 -11.65 -14.41
C ALA A 381 -15.55 -11.56 -15.51
N LYS A 382 -16.83 -11.43 -15.16
CA LYS A 382 -17.93 -11.19 -16.10
C LYS A 382 -17.82 -9.84 -16.80
N GLU A 383 -17.23 -8.85 -16.14
CA GLU A 383 -17.03 -7.51 -16.71
C GLU A 383 -15.80 -7.42 -17.64
N VAL A 384 -14.91 -8.41 -17.64
CA VAL A 384 -13.81 -8.49 -18.61
C VAL A 384 -14.41 -8.84 -19.97
N PRO A 385 -14.21 -8.02 -21.02
CA PRO A 385 -14.72 -8.33 -22.36
C PRO A 385 -14.24 -9.73 -22.77
N SER A 386 -15.12 -10.51 -23.42
CA SER A 386 -14.75 -11.82 -23.95
C SER A 386 -13.49 -11.72 -24.80
N ARG A 387 -12.65 -12.77 -24.75
CA ARG A 387 -11.36 -12.85 -25.43
C ARG A 387 -11.47 -12.46 -26.92
N GLU A 388 -12.60 -12.76 -27.54
CA GLU A 388 -12.95 -12.42 -28.93
C GLU A 388 -12.99 -10.91 -29.21
N VAL A 389 -13.47 -10.08 -28.27
CA VAL A 389 -13.50 -8.62 -28.44
C VAL A 389 -12.08 -8.05 -28.43
N VAL A 390 -11.21 -8.59 -27.56
CA VAL A 390 -9.80 -8.16 -27.49
C VAL A 390 -9.04 -8.65 -28.72
N LEU A 391 -9.25 -9.90 -29.14
CA LEU A 391 -8.58 -10.48 -30.30
C LEU A 391 -9.03 -9.79 -31.61
N GLY A 392 -10.32 -9.50 -31.76
CA GLY A 392 -10.84 -8.71 -32.88
C GLY A 392 -10.21 -7.32 -32.96
N TYR A 393 -9.88 -6.69 -31.83
CA TYR A 393 -9.17 -5.41 -31.77
C TYR A 393 -7.69 -5.49 -32.15
N VAL A 394 -7.00 -6.55 -31.74
CA VAL A 394 -5.59 -6.79 -32.10
C VAL A 394 -5.46 -7.10 -33.60
N LEU A 395 -6.44 -7.83 -34.15
CA LEU A 395 -6.49 -8.22 -35.55
C LEU A 395 -7.04 -7.12 -36.47
N ALA A 396 -7.87 -6.20 -35.96
CA ALA A 396 -8.32 -5.00 -36.70
C ALA A 396 -7.26 -3.88 -36.78
N ARG A 397 -5.96 -4.24 -36.77
CA ARG A 397 -4.94 -3.29 -37.23
C ARG A 397 -5.26 -2.99 -38.70
N PRO A 398 -5.39 -1.71 -39.09
CA PRO A 398 -5.58 -1.38 -40.49
C PRO A 398 -4.42 -1.99 -41.30
N PRO A 399 -4.69 -2.57 -42.47
CA PRO A 399 -3.63 -3.08 -43.33
C PRO A 399 -2.60 -1.97 -43.55
N PRO A 400 -1.30 -2.29 -43.63
CA PRO A 400 -0.28 -1.31 -43.94
C PRO A 400 -0.71 -0.57 -45.20
N THR A 401 -0.95 0.73 -45.07
CA THR A 401 -1.23 1.59 -46.22
C THR A 401 -0.01 1.51 -47.12
N SER A 402 -0.12 0.77 -48.22
CA SER A 402 0.84 0.81 -49.31
C SER A 402 0.97 2.28 -49.73
N HIS A 403 2.11 2.89 -49.45
CA HIS A 403 2.49 4.17 -50.03
C HIS A 403 2.50 3.98 -51.56
N PRO A 404 1.61 4.64 -52.33
CA PRO A 404 1.90 4.87 -53.72
C PRO A 404 3.01 5.93 -53.77
N ASP A 405 3.85 5.85 -54.79
CA ASP A 405 4.89 6.84 -55.14
C ASP A 405 6.22 6.70 -54.39
N SER A 406 6.92 5.61 -54.70
CA SER A 406 8.38 5.72 -54.90
C SER A 406 8.62 5.91 -56.40
N PRO A 407 9.23 7.02 -56.85
CA PRO A 407 9.59 7.19 -58.25
C PRO A 407 10.66 6.15 -58.65
N PRO A 408 10.73 5.74 -59.92
CA PRO A 408 11.70 4.77 -60.39
C PRO A 408 13.12 5.35 -60.27
N THR A 409 13.89 4.85 -59.32
CA THR A 409 15.34 5.08 -59.25
C THR A 409 16.03 4.16 -60.25
N SER A 410 16.64 4.77 -61.26
CA SER A 410 17.53 4.12 -62.21
C SER A 410 18.79 3.59 -61.52
N THR A 411 19.26 2.49 -62.07
CA THR A 411 20.38 1.64 -61.67
C THR A 411 21.77 2.29 -61.83
N SER A 412 22.59 2.22 -60.79
CA SER A 412 24.03 1.91 -60.81
C SER A 412 24.47 1.70 -59.35
N GLY A 413 24.62 0.47 -58.86
CA GLY A 413 25.86 -0.29 -59.00
C GLY A 413 26.82 0.12 -57.88
N ASP A 414 26.83 -0.60 -56.76
CA ASP A 414 28.06 -1.01 -56.06
C ASP A 414 27.75 -1.94 -54.86
N ASP A 415 28.65 -2.88 -54.64
CA ASP A 415 28.62 -3.97 -53.67
C ASP A 415 28.83 -3.50 -52.21
N GLY A 416 28.15 -4.13 -51.24
CA GLY A 416 28.26 -3.68 -49.84
C GLY A 416 27.55 -4.49 -48.77
N ARG A 417 27.81 -5.80 -48.74
CA ARG A 417 27.54 -6.80 -47.70
C ARG A 417 27.63 -6.28 -46.24
N ILE A 418 26.52 -6.18 -45.48
CA ILE A 418 26.49 -6.30 -44.00
C ILE A 418 25.18 -6.97 -43.51
N ALA A 419 25.34 -8.00 -42.69
CA ALA A 419 24.34 -8.78 -41.96
C ALA A 419 23.40 -7.90 -41.08
N GLY A 420 22.11 -8.16 -40.97
CA GLY A 420 21.54 -9.30 -40.24
C GLY A 420 20.89 -8.79 -38.95
N VAL A 421 19.59 -8.45 -39.01
CA VAL A 421 18.77 -8.16 -37.82
C VAL A 421 17.57 -9.09 -37.88
N GLU A 422 17.65 -10.17 -37.10
CA GLU A 422 16.56 -11.12 -36.85
C GLU A 422 15.42 -10.45 -36.08
N GLY A 423 14.20 -10.80 -36.49
CA GLY A 423 12.96 -10.32 -35.91
C GLY A 423 12.62 -11.02 -34.60
N GLU A 424 12.36 -10.23 -33.58
CA GLU A 424 11.84 -10.73 -32.31
C GLU A 424 10.29 -10.69 -32.32
N ARG A 425 9.70 -11.88 -32.37
CA ARG A 425 8.26 -12.11 -32.11
C ARG A 425 7.95 -11.76 -30.66
N ILE A 426 7.06 -10.79 -30.46
CA ILE A 426 6.44 -10.54 -29.16
C ILE A 426 5.19 -11.44 -29.06
N GLU A 427 5.31 -12.56 -28.37
CA GLU A 427 4.17 -13.29 -27.82
C GLU A 427 3.61 -12.52 -26.62
N VAL A 428 2.34 -12.16 -26.69
CA VAL A 428 1.63 -11.40 -25.64
C VAL A 428 0.80 -12.36 -24.79
N LEU A 429 1.09 -12.38 -23.49
CA LEU A 429 0.32 -13.03 -22.42
C LEU A 429 -1.00 -12.29 -22.11
#